data_AF-A0A167IUJ8-F1
#
_entry.id   AF-A0A167IUJ8-F1
#
_cell.length_a   1.000
_cell.length_b   1.000
_cell.length_c   1.000
_cell.angle_alpha   90.00
_cell.angle_beta   90.00
_cell.angle_gamma   90.00
#
_symmetry.space_group_name_H-M   'P 1'
#
loop_
_entity.id
_entity.type
_entity.pdbx_description
1 polymer ?
#
loop_
_entity_poly.entity_id
_entity_poly.type
_entity_poly.pdbx_seq_one_letter_code
_entity_poly.pdbx_strand_id
1 'polypeptide(L)' 'MTQTARIVGPLEYREGDGPAIEIREGPVEVAITDLDVTLSWVEGDAHGSAAMPAADFQRYVDEGKIELNEPEAAVS' A
#
# COMPACT_ATOMS: atom_id res chain seq x y z
N MET A 1 4.33 -1.88 12.47
CA MET A 1 5.61 -1.98 11.72
C MET A 1 5.48 -1.13 10.48
N THR A 2 6.51 -0.37 10.11
CA THR A 2 6.53 0.38 8.83
C THR A 2 7.55 -0.25 7.90
N GLN A 3 7.12 -0.56 6.68
CA GLN A 3 7.98 -1.07 5.62
C GLN A 3 7.68 -0.33 4.32
N THR A 4 8.54 -0.49 3.33
CA THR A 4 8.28 0.03 1.98
C THR A 4 7.78 -1.08 1.08
N ALA A 5 6.97 -0.70 0.09
CA ALA A 5 6.51 -1.57 -0.96
C ALA A 5 6.42 -0.78 -2.27
N ARG A 6 6.13 -1.48 -3.36
CA ARG A 6 5.89 -0.87 -4.66
C ARG A 6 4.54 -1.32 -5.21
N ILE A 7 3.78 -0.36 -5.72
CA ILE A 7 2.61 -0.64 -6.55
C ILE A 7 3.11 -0.97 -7.96
N VAL A 8 2.79 -2.19 -8.44
CA VAL A 8 3.32 -2.77 -9.68
C VAL A 8 2.38 -2.56 -10.88
N GLY A 9 1.10 -2.31 -10.60
CA GLY A 9 0.08 -2.00 -11.60
C GLY A 9 -1.01 -1.10 -11.01
N PRO A 10 -1.90 -0.53 -11.84
CA PRO A 10 -2.98 0.33 -11.35
C PRO A 10 -3.84 -0.41 -10.32
N LEU A 11 -3.90 0.15 -9.13
CA LEU A 11 -4.65 -0.39 -8.01
C LEU A 11 -5.86 0.51 -7.76
N GLU A 12 -7.05 0.00 -8.04
CA GLU A 12 -8.29 0.64 -7.61
C GLU A 12 -8.75 -0.02 -6.31
N TYR A 13 -8.91 0.79 -5.27
CA TYR A 13 -9.44 0.37 -3.98
C TYR A 13 -10.70 1.14 -3.65
N ARG A 14 -11.69 0.48 -3.05
CA ARG A 14 -12.95 1.10 -2.64
C ARG A 14 -13.27 0.71 -1.21
N GLU A 15 -13.39 1.70 -0.34
CA GLU A 15 -13.84 1.49 1.03
C GLU A 15 -15.37 1.53 1.07
N GLY A 16 -15.99 0.35 1.24
CA GLY A 16 -17.45 0.20 1.24
C GLY A 16 -18.09 0.75 -0.05
N ASP A 17 -19.02 1.70 0.11
CA ASP A 17 -19.73 2.35 -1.00
C ASP A 17 -19.09 3.67 -1.45
N GLY A 18 -17.94 4.07 -0.89
CA GLY A 18 -17.23 5.30 -1.26
C GLY A 18 -16.77 5.34 -2.72
N PRO A 19 -16.24 6.47 -3.21
CA PRO A 19 -15.59 6.50 -4.53
C PRO A 19 -14.37 5.56 -4.56
N ALA A 20 -14.07 5.02 -5.74
CA ALA A 20 -12.82 4.28 -5.93
C ALA A 20 -11.63 5.25 -5.82
N ILE A 21 -10.60 4.81 -5.11
CA ILE A 21 -9.31 5.48 -4.99
C ILE A 21 -8.36 4.80 -5.97
N GLU A 22 -7.86 5.57 -6.93
CA GLU A 22 -6.77 5.12 -7.79
C GLU A 22 -5.45 5.32 -7.05
N ILE A 23 -4.72 4.22 -6.84
CA ILE A 23 -3.38 4.21 -6.29
C ILE A 23 -2.45 3.84 -7.44
N ARG A 24 -1.63 4.81 -7.86
CA ARG A 24 -0.75 4.67 -9.02
C ARG A 24 0.48 3.84 -8.73
N GLU A 25 1.05 3.30 -9.80
CA GLU A 25 2.35 2.63 -9.77
C GLU A 25 3.42 3.51 -9.16
N GLY A 26 4.21 2.94 -8.25
CA GLY A 26 5.24 3.70 -7.55
C GLY A 26 5.54 3.20 -6.14
N PRO A 27 6.51 3.84 -5.47
CA PRO A 27 6.85 3.51 -4.09
C PRO A 27 5.74 3.94 -3.15
N VAL A 28 5.44 3.09 -2.17
CA VAL A 28 4.53 3.37 -1.06
C VAL A 28 5.21 3.04 0.27
N GLU A 29 4.86 3.79 1.31
CA GLU A 29 5.06 3.38 2.69
C GLU A 29 3.85 2.55 3.14
N VAL A 30 4.12 1.46 3.85
CA VAL A 30 3.12 0.55 4.38
C VAL A 30 3.19 0.57 5.90
N ALA A 31 2.14 1.04 6.55
CA ALA A 31 1.97 0.95 7.99
C ALA A 31 0.96 -0.15 8.33
N ILE A 32 1.42 -1.20 8.99
CA ILE A 32 0.57 -2.33 9.41
C ILE A 32 0.26 -2.21 10.90
N THR A 33 -1.03 -2.23 11.23
CA THR A 33 -1.59 -2.26 12.59
C THR A 33 -2.41 -3.53 12.82
N ASP A 34 -2.92 -3.73 14.04
CA ASP A 34 -3.81 -4.86 14.35
C ASP A 34 -5.20 -4.73 13.67
N LEU A 35 -5.55 -3.54 13.19
CA LEU A 35 -6.85 -3.25 12.60
C LEU A 35 -6.81 -3.22 11.07
N ASP A 36 -5.75 -2.62 10.51
CA ASP A 36 -5.67 -2.28 9.10
C ASP A 36 -4.23 -2.15 8.60
N VAL A 37 -4.13 -1.95 7.28
CA VAL A 37 -2.93 -1.55 6.58
C VAL A 37 -3.18 -0.19 5.94
N THR A 38 -2.29 0.76 6.18
CA THR A 38 -2.30 2.07 5.52
C THR A 38 -1.18 2.15 4.50
N LEU A 39 -1.53 2.49 3.26
CA LEU A 39 -0.60 2.86 2.20
C LEU A 39 -0.48 4.38 2.15
N SER A 40 0.73 4.89 2.00
CA SER A 40 1.01 6.32 1.82
C SER A 40 1.98 6.53 0.67
N TRP A 41 1.72 7.51 -0.18
CA TRP A 41 2.58 7.84 -1.33
C TRP A 41 2.64 9.34 -1.60
N VAL A 42 3.62 9.73 -2.41
CA VAL A 42 3.79 11.10 -2.90
C VAL A 42 3.55 11.11 -4.41
N GLU A 43 2.74 12.06 -4.87
CA GLU A 43 2.44 12.29 -6.27
C GLU A 43 2.63 13.77 -6.60
N GLY A 44 3.79 14.14 -7.14
CA GLY A 44 4.17 15.53 -7.31
C GLY A 44 4.23 16.25 -5.96
N ASP A 45 3.43 17.30 -5.80
CA ASP A 45 3.30 18.06 -4.54
C ASP A 45 2.18 17.51 -3.62
N ALA A 46 1.46 16.46 -4.03
CA ALA A 46 0.37 15.87 -3.27
C ALA A 46 0.82 14.63 -2.48
N HIS A 47 0.23 14.44 -1.31
CA HIS A 47 0.36 13.22 -0.51
C HIS A 47 -0.95 12.43 -0.58
N GLY A 48 -0.87 11.18 -1.00
CA GLY A 48 -2.00 10.25 -1.03
C GLY A 48 -1.91 9.25 0.12
N SER A 49 -3.07 8.78 0.59
CA SER A 49 -3.15 7.70 1.57
C SER A 49 -4.43 6.89 1.41
N ALA A 50 -4.35 5.59 1.69
CA ALA A 50 -5.50 4.69 1.72
C ALA A 50 -5.33 3.66 2.85
N ALA A 51 -6.32 3.59 3.74
CA ALA A 51 -6.43 2.54 4.75
C ALA A 51 -7.31 1.40 4.22
N MET A 52 -6.88 0.16 4.40
CA MET A 52 -7.59 -1.03 3.95
C MET A 52 -7.46 -2.20 4.93
N PRO A 53 -8.41 -3.14 4.93
CA PRO A 53 -8.26 -4.37 5.69
C PRO A 53 -6.98 -5.12 5.32
N ALA A 54 -6.32 -5.73 6.32
CA ALA A 54 -5.12 -6.54 6.09
C ALA A 54 -5.34 -7.68 5.07
N ALA A 55 -6.56 -8.23 5.02
CA ALA A 55 -6.93 -9.25 4.04
C ALA A 55 -6.94 -8.73 2.59
N ASP A 56 -7.40 -7.49 2.37
CA ASP A 56 -7.37 -6.86 1.04
C ASP A 56 -5.94 -6.54 0.63
N PHE A 57 -5.14 -6.00 1.56
CA PHE A 57 -3.72 -5.78 1.32
C PHE A 57 -3.01 -7.07 0.92
N GLN A 58 -3.19 -8.15 1.68
CA GLN A 58 -2.59 -9.45 1.37
C GLN A 58 -3.06 -9.98 0.01
N ARG A 59 -4.35 -9.84 -0.31
CA ARG A 59 -4.88 -10.21 -1.63
C ARG A 59 -4.15 -9.47 -2.75
N TYR A 60 -3.89 -8.16 -2.59
CA TYR A 60 -3.14 -7.40 -3.60
C TYR A 60 -1.67 -7.79 -3.70
N VAL A 61 -1.04 -8.21 -2.60
CA VAL A 61 0.29 -8.81 -2.62
C VAL A 61 0.28 -10.14 -3.38
N ASP A 62 -0.69 -11.02 -3.09
CA ASP A 62 -0.82 -12.35 -3.71
C ASP A 62 -1.15 -12.24 -5.22
N GLU A 63 -1.91 -11.21 -5.61
CA GLU A 63 -2.20 -10.87 -7.01
C GLU A 63 -0.98 -10.24 -7.74
N GLY A 64 0.12 -9.95 -7.03
CA GLY A 64 1.31 -9.30 -7.59
C GLY A 64 1.12 -7.82 -7.91
N LYS A 65 0.08 -7.18 -7.36
CA LYS A 65 -0.17 -5.74 -7.53
C LYS A 65 0.64 -4.90 -6.55
N ILE A 66 1.02 -5.49 -5.42
CA ILE A 66 1.90 -4.89 -4.43
C ILE A 66 3.10 -5.81 -4.23
N GLU A 67 4.30 -5.29 -4.45
CA GLU A 67 5.56 -5.96 -4.15
C GLU A 67 6.11 -5.40 -2.85
N LEU A 68 6.22 -6.25 -1.82
CA LEU A 68 6.88 -5.87 -0.56
C LEU A 68 8.38 -5.79 -0.80
N ASN A 69 9.00 -4.68 -0.42
CA ASN A 69 10.46 -4.65 -0.37
C ASN A 69 10.91 -5.51 0.80
N GLU A 70 12.04 -6.20 0.64
CA GLU A 70 12.68 -6.87 1.77
C GLU A 70 12.91 -5.83 2.88
N PRO A 71 12.60 -6.15 4.15
CA PRO A 71 12.99 -5.26 5.24
C PRO A 71 14.50 -5.07 5.11
N GLU A 72 14.95 -3.81 5.01
CA GLU A 72 16.37 -3.49 4.96
C GLU A 72 17.01 -4.22 6.14
N ALA A 73 17.78 -5.27 5.82
CA ALA A 73 18.42 -6.08 6.84
C ALA A 73 19.24 -5.11 7.67
N ALA A 74 18.85 -4.92 8.94
CA ALA A 74 19.47 -3.95 9.83
C ALA A 74 20.99 -4.17 9.75
N VAL A 75 21.67 -3.23 9.09
CA VAL A 75 23.11 -3.32 8.87
C VAL A 75 23.72 -3.33 10.27
N SER A 76 24.24 -4.50 10.66
CA SER A 76 24.81 -4.74 11.99
C SER A 76 26.21 -4.14 12.11
#